data_AF-A0A3C1GJ11-F1
#
_entry.id   AF-A0A3C1GJ11-F1
#
_cell.length_a   1.000
_cell.length_b   1.000
_cell.length_c   1.000
_cell.angle_alpha   90.00
_cell.angle_beta   90.00
_cell.angle_gamma   90.00
#
_symmetry.space_group_name_H-M   'P 1'
#
loop_
_entity.id
_entity.type
_entity.pdbx_description
1 polymer ?
#
loop_
_entity_poly.entity_id
_entity_poly.type
_entity_poly.pdbx_seq_one_letter_code
_entity_poly.pdbx_strand_id
1 'polypeptide(L)'
;MSKDRLAVSLERGAIVIRLPLSILTIAFEAAPFNEQPDGSGLSLYRVADVNAFAEAIVEELDREEEDGATPVHRLFDGAMEEAVENGCEGIEEISAGEKDGGTP
;
A
#
# COMPACT_ATOMS: atom_id res chain seq x y z
N MET A 1 16.81 -0.09 -20.20
CA MET A 1 16.73 -1.05 -19.07
C MET A 1 15.31 -1.02 -18.56
N SER A 2 14.68 -2.18 -18.41
CA SER A 2 13.21 -2.35 -18.35
C SER A 2 12.57 -1.62 -17.17
N LYS A 3 11.43 -0.97 -17.41
CA LYS A 3 10.65 -0.13 -16.49
C LYS A 3 9.73 -0.95 -15.55
N ASP A 4 10.12 -2.17 -15.19
CA ASP A 4 9.25 -3.08 -14.44
C ASP A 4 9.66 -3.09 -12.96
N ARG A 5 9.22 -2.07 -12.23
CA ARG A 5 9.43 -1.92 -10.78
C ARG A 5 8.18 -1.36 -10.13
N LEU A 6 7.99 -1.64 -8.84
CA LEU A 6 7.07 -0.87 -8.01
C LEU A 6 7.40 0.62 -8.15
N ALA A 7 6.39 1.43 -8.42
CA ALA A 7 6.53 2.87 -8.53
C ALA A 7 5.43 3.57 -7.74
N VAL A 8 5.80 4.67 -7.09
CA VAL A 8 4.88 5.59 -6.42
C VAL A 8 5.12 6.97 -7.01
N SER A 9 4.06 7.65 -7.43
CA SER A 9 4.16 8.96 -8.09
C SER A 9 2.91 9.81 -7.90
N LEU A 10 3.06 11.13 -7.95
CA LEU A 10 1.94 12.07 -8.04
C LEU A 10 1.56 12.27 -9.51
N GLU A 11 0.39 11.77 -9.92
CA GLU A 11 -0.14 11.91 -11.28
C GLU A 11 -1.51 12.59 -11.22
N ARG A 12 -1.67 13.76 -11.87
CA ARG A 12 -2.96 14.47 -12.02
C ARG A 12 -3.72 14.70 -10.70
N GLY A 13 -2.99 15.06 -9.63
CA GLY A 13 -3.57 15.31 -8.31
C GLY A 13 -3.88 14.05 -7.50
N ALA A 14 -3.44 12.87 -7.95
CA ALA A 14 -3.58 11.61 -7.22
C ALA A 14 -2.22 10.96 -6.95
N ILE A 15 -2.06 10.35 -5.78
CA ILE A 15 -0.96 9.42 -5.54
C ILE A 15 -1.29 8.11 -6.25
N VAL A 16 -0.42 7.71 -7.18
CA VAL A 16 -0.53 6.48 -7.95
C VAL A 16 0.53 5.51 -7.48
N ILE A 17 0.08 4.36 -6.98
CA ILE A 17 0.92 3.20 -6.70
C ILE A 17 0.77 2.22 -7.86
N ARG A 18 1.85 1.97 -8.58
CA ARG A 18 1.88 1.06 -9.72
C ARG A 18 2.74 -0.15 -9.35
N LEU A 19 2.07 -1.28 -9.12
CA LEU A 19 2.70 -2.58 -8.89
C LEU A 19 2.61 -3.41 -10.18
N PRO A 20 3.73 -3.67 -10.87
CA PRO A 20 3.71 -4.60 -12.00
C PRO A 20 3.34 -6.01 -11.56
N LEU A 21 2.51 -6.69 -12.36
CA LEU A 21 2.06 -8.05 -12.04
C LEU A 21 3.21 -9.07 -11.96
N SER A 22 4.30 -8.84 -12.70
CA SER A 22 5.53 -9.63 -12.60
C SER A 22 6.15 -9.59 -11.20
N ILE A 23 6.11 -8.42 -10.55
CA ILE A 23 6.61 -8.22 -9.19
C ILE A 23 5.65 -8.81 -8.16
N LEU A 24 4.34 -8.72 -8.42
CA LEU A 24 3.34 -9.31 -7.53
C LEU A 24 3.55 -10.82 -7.34
N THR A 25 3.79 -11.56 -8.42
CA THR A 25 4.02 -13.02 -8.34
C THR A 25 5.28 -13.33 -7.54
N ILE A 26 6.38 -12.61 -7.78
CA ILE A 26 7.64 -12.78 -7.05
C ILE A 26 7.44 -12.49 -5.55
N ALA A 27 6.72 -11.42 -5.22
CA ALA A 27 6.44 -11.05 -3.83
C ALA A 27 5.59 -12.11 -3.12
N PHE A 28 4.60 -12.68 -3.80
CA PHE A 28 3.76 -13.75 -3.26
C PHE A 28 4.54 -15.06 -3.02
N GLU A 29 5.42 -15.44 -3.95
CA GLU A 29 6.25 -16.65 -3.82
C GLU A 29 7.23 -16.54 -2.65
N ALA A 30 7.76 -15.35 -2.39
CA ALA A 30 8.69 -15.07 -1.29
C ALA A 30 7.99 -14.74 0.05
N ALA A 31 6.65 -14.70 0.08
CA ALA A 31 5.93 -14.29 1.27
C ALA A 31 6.03 -15.37 2.37
N PRO A 32 6.32 -15.01 3.64
CA PRO A 32 6.47 -16.00 4.72
C PRO A 32 5.23 -16.89 4.94
N PHE A 33 4.03 -16.35 4.72
CA PHE A 33 2.79 -17.14 4.83
C PHE A 33 2.65 -18.20 3.73
N ASN A 34 3.41 -18.05 2.64
CA ASN A 34 3.40 -18.94 1.50
C ASN A 34 4.56 -19.95 1.55
N GLU A 35 5.25 -20.11 2.66
CA GLU A 35 6.29 -21.13 2.83
C GLU A 35 5.69 -22.43 3.37
N GLN A 36 6.17 -23.59 2.90
CA GLN A 36 5.77 -24.88 3.45
C GLN A 36 6.28 -25.05 4.90
N PRO A 37 5.43 -25.49 5.85
CA PRO A 37 5.82 -25.63 7.25
C PRO A 37 6.88 -26.71 7.54
N ASP A 38 7.19 -27.56 6.55
CA ASP A 38 8.13 -28.68 6.68
C ASP A 38 9.60 -28.25 6.60
N GLY A 39 9.86 -26.96 6.39
CA GLY A 39 11.21 -26.40 6.28
C GLY A 39 11.91 -26.74 4.96
N SER A 40 11.16 -27.20 3.96
CA SER A 40 11.71 -27.50 2.63
C SER A 40 12.15 -26.27 1.84
N GLY A 41 11.73 -25.07 2.25
CA GLY A 41 11.93 -23.82 1.50
C GLY A 41 11.12 -23.75 0.21
N LEU A 42 10.13 -24.64 0.04
CA LEU A 42 9.20 -24.62 -1.08
C LEU A 42 7.95 -23.80 -0.74
N SER A 43 7.32 -23.21 -1.77
CA SER A 43 6.07 -22.47 -1.57
C SER A 43 4.87 -23.41 -1.34
N LEU A 44 3.91 -22.97 -0.52
CA LEU A 44 2.65 -23.64 -0.20
C LEU A 44 1.62 -23.48 -1.33
N TYR A 45 1.60 -22.31 -1.97
CA TYR A 45 0.72 -21.93 -3.07
C TYR A 45 1.54 -21.37 -4.23
N ARG A 46 0.95 -21.46 -5.42
CA ARG A 46 1.46 -20.81 -6.65
C ARG A 46 0.35 -19.99 -7.31
N VAL A 47 0.72 -18.90 -7.97
CA VAL A 47 -0.23 -18.10 -8.75
C VAL A 47 -0.60 -18.88 -10.03
N ALA A 48 -1.87 -19.27 -10.15
CA ALA A 48 -2.37 -19.97 -11.34
C ALA A 48 -2.87 -19.01 -12.42
N ASP A 49 -3.44 -17.87 -12.03
CA ASP A 49 -3.87 -16.77 -12.89
C ASP A 49 -3.51 -15.44 -12.21
N VAL A 50 -2.58 -14.70 -12.82
CA VAL A 50 -2.06 -13.47 -12.23
C VAL A 50 -3.05 -12.32 -12.28
N ASN A 51 -3.96 -12.28 -13.25
CA ASN A 51 -4.94 -11.21 -13.35
C ASN A 51 -6.04 -11.42 -12.30
N ALA A 52 -6.56 -12.64 -12.19
CA ALA A 52 -7.54 -12.98 -11.16
C ALA A 52 -6.99 -12.75 -9.75
N PHE A 53 -5.72 -13.08 -9.51
CA PHE A 53 -5.09 -12.82 -8.22
C PHE A 53 -4.91 -11.32 -7.95
N ALA A 54 -4.53 -10.54 -8.97
CA ALA A 54 -4.41 -9.10 -8.84
C ALA A 54 -5.76 -8.41 -8.55
N GLU A 55 -6.83 -8.85 -9.22
CA GLU A 55 -8.20 -8.38 -8.94
C GLU A 55 -8.60 -8.67 -7.50
N ALA A 56 -8.37 -9.89 -7.01
CA ALA A 56 -8.64 -10.24 -5.62
C ALA A 56 -7.86 -9.35 -4.64
N ILE A 57 -6.59 -9.05 -4.90
CA ILE A 57 -5.81 -8.14 -4.05
C ILE A 57 -6.38 -6.73 -4.06
N VAL A 58 -6.82 -6.22 -5.22
CA VAL A 58 -7.46 -4.90 -5.30
C VAL A 58 -8.74 -4.88 -4.47
N GLU A 59 -9.56 -5.93 -4.53
CA GLU A 59 -10.76 -6.06 -3.70
C GLU A 59 -10.43 -6.09 -2.20
N GLU A 60 -9.37 -6.79 -1.78
CA GLU A 60 -8.93 -6.79 -0.38
C GLU A 60 -8.41 -5.42 0.07
N LEU A 61 -7.67 -4.70 -0.80
CA LEU A 61 -7.15 -3.37 -0.50
C LEU A 61 -8.25 -2.30 -0.38
N ASP A 62 -9.37 -2.50 -1.07
CA ASP A 62 -10.52 -1.58 -1.07
C ASP A 62 -11.61 -1.99 -0.06
N ARG A 63 -11.47 -3.15 0.60
CA ARG A 63 -12.46 -3.61 1.56
C ARG A 63 -12.43 -2.76 2.83
N GLU A 64 -13.59 -2.21 3.17
CA GLU A 64 -13.80 -1.49 4.43
C GLU A 64 -13.94 -2.44 5.61
N GLU A 65 -13.30 -2.08 6.71
CA GLU A 65 -13.45 -2.68 8.04
C GLU A 65 -14.62 -2.05 8.81
N GLU A 66 -14.89 -2.52 10.03
CA GLU A 66 -15.99 -2.02 10.86
C GLU A 66 -15.92 -0.50 11.16
N ASP A 67 -14.72 0.08 11.14
CA ASP A 67 -14.49 1.51 11.34
C ASP A 67 -14.52 2.34 10.04
N GLY A 68 -14.80 1.69 8.91
CA GLY A 68 -14.84 2.30 7.57
C GLY A 68 -13.46 2.52 6.95
N ALA A 69 -12.37 2.15 7.63
CA ALA A 69 -11.03 2.21 7.04
C ALA A 69 -10.79 1.02 6.12
N THR A 70 -9.89 1.19 5.15
CA THR A 70 -9.39 0.11 4.28
C THR A 70 -7.88 -0.09 4.54
N PRO A 71 -7.27 -1.20 4.10
CA PRO A 71 -5.82 -1.35 4.16
C PRO A 71 -5.03 -0.21 3.51
N VAL A 72 -5.59 0.44 2.47
CA VAL A 72 -4.98 1.61 1.82
C VAL A 72 -4.95 2.82 2.75
N HIS A 73 -6.00 3.05 3.55
CA HIS A 73 -6.00 4.12 4.56
C HIS A 73 -4.87 3.92 5.56
N ARG A 74 -4.71 2.70 6.09
CA ARG A 74 -3.65 2.37 7.05
C ARG A 74 -2.25 2.52 6.46
N LEU A 75 -2.07 2.17 5.18
CA LEU A 75 -0.82 2.41 4.46
C LEU A 75 -0.47 3.91 4.44
N PHE A 76 -1.47 4.76 4.18
CA PHE A 76 -1.28 6.19 4.14
C PHE A 76 -1.10 6.81 5.54
N ASP A 77 -1.77 6.31 6.58
CA ASP A 77 -1.59 6.78 7.96
C ASP A 77 -0.10 6.74 8.35
N GLY A 78 0.55 5.59 8.17
CA GLY A 78 1.97 5.45 8.49
C GLY A 78 2.88 6.31 7.60
N ALA A 79 2.55 6.46 6.31
CA ALA A 79 3.31 7.32 5.41
C ALA A 79 3.18 8.81 5.76
N MET A 80 2.01 9.24 6.24
CA MET A 80 1.75 10.61 6.69
C MET A 80 2.45 10.90 8.01
N GLU A 81 2.38 9.99 8.97
CA GLU A 81 3.09 10.09 10.25
C GLU A 81 4.60 10.29 10.02
N GLU A 82 5.21 9.42 9.22
CA GLU A 82 6.63 9.54 8.86
C GLU A 82 6.94 10.83 8.08
N ALA A 83 6.04 11.30 7.20
CA ALA A 83 6.24 12.56 6.50
C ALA A 83 6.22 13.76 7.46
N VAL A 84 5.33 13.75 8.46
CA VAL A 84 5.26 14.76 9.52
C VAL A 84 6.55 14.74 10.34
N GLU A 85 6.99 13.56 10.79
CA GLU A 85 8.21 13.40 11.59
C GLU A 85 9.47 13.86 10.84
N ASN A 86 9.49 13.68 9.52
CA ASN A 86 10.57 14.14 8.65
C ASN A 86 10.48 15.64 8.28
N GLY A 87 9.56 16.39 8.89
CA GLY A 87 9.44 17.84 8.73
C GLY A 87 8.82 18.29 7.41
N CYS A 88 7.73 17.63 6.98
CA CYS A 88 6.98 18.02 5.79
C CYS A 88 6.57 19.51 5.82
N GLU A 89 6.99 20.28 4.82
CA GLU A 89 6.67 21.72 4.69
C GLU A 89 5.21 21.99 4.29
N GLY A 90 4.47 20.96 3.86
CA GLY A 90 3.09 21.09 3.36
C GLY A 90 2.00 21.10 4.42
N ILE A 91 2.37 21.10 5.71
CA ILE A 91 1.46 21.07 6.86
C ILE A 91 1.89 22.12 7.88
N GLU A 92 0.95 22.55 8.73
CA GLU A 92 1.19 23.50 9.81
C GLU A 92 0.75 22.90 11.14
N GLU A 93 1.53 23.11 12.20
CA GLU A 93 1.12 22.72 13.55
C GLU A 93 0.08 23.71 14.08
N ILE A 94 -1.14 23.24 14.33
CA ILE A 94 -2.19 24.07 14.93
C ILE A 94 -1.95 24.11 16.44
N SER A 95 -1.64 25.30 16.96
CA SER A 95 -1.44 25.48 18.39
C SER A 95 -2.78 25.52 19.14
N ALA A 96 -2.79 25.03 20.38
CA ALA A 96 -4.00 25.01 21.22
C ALA A 96 -4.48 26.45 21.52
N GLY A 97 -5.45 26.93 20.75
CA GLY A 97 -6.00 28.28 20.83
C GLY A 97 -6.34 28.90 19.48
N GLU A 98 -5.80 28.37 18.39
CA GLU A 98 -6.17 28.77 17.03
C GLU A 98 -7.48 28.09 16.61
N LYS A 99 -8.43 28.88 16.12
CA LYS A 99 -9.61 28.33 15.46
C LYS A 99 -9.13 27.75 14.14
N ASP A 100 -9.33 26.45 13.97
CA ASP A 100 -9.10 25.75 12.72
C ASP A 100 -9.63 26.61 11.57
N GLY A 101 -8.71 27.06 10.70
CA GLY A 101 -8.94 28.03 9.63
C GLY A 101 -9.69 27.39 8.46
N GLY A 102 -10.74 26.63 8.78
CA GLY A 102 -11.50 25.78 7.89
C GLY A 102 -11.73 26.48 6.55
N THR A 103 -11.01 26.00 5.55
CA THR A 103 -11.29 26.33 4.15
C THR A 103 -12.23 25.24 3.61
N PRO A 104 -13.23 25.59 2.78
CA PRO A 104 -14.42 24.76 2.50
C PRO A 104 -14.15 23.37 1.94
#